data_AF-A0A7S2AR95-F1
#
_entry.id   AF-A0A7S2AR95-F1
#
_cell.length_a   1.000
_cell.length_b   1.000
_cell.length_c   1.000
_cell.angle_alpha   90.00
_cell.angle_beta   90.00
_cell.angle_gamma   90.00
#
_symmetry.space_group_name_H-M   'P 1'
#
loop_
_entity.id
_entity.type
_entity.pdbx_description
1 polymer ?
#
loop_
_entity_poly.entity_id
_entity_poly.type
_entity_poly.pdbx_seq_one_letter_code
_entity_poly.pdbx_strand_id
1 'polypeptide(L)'
;GTLEALELPEQALSVAALVRDYAGSFSCSDQLQYFRALDLPERVEALQGLLLRGGVGTNDDLLGYIDASGRHRPGLLERTLHEDGLGDRAEFVTLCARAGRAACERGQYREAIRLFHLGKCHGEVLQVLCRCLRLPVWREPAAAATNEAAMLSQDVQRFFGIYERNLDRYALSSHAWAVARKLYAARMFHMHCDQGRPEAALDIFDREQLLPLGAEDVGTSELQNELLSEWPRIVGDYVQILRHAASQGTVHMAALRGRVRQLQSFLAAHAHRVTLDQPSIAALASLALF
;
A
#
# COMPACT_ATOMS: atom_id res chain seq x y z
N GLY A 1 57.38 -33.63 5.39
CA GLY A 1 55.95 -33.81 5.70
C GLY A 1 55.58 -32.80 6.75
N THR A 2 55.11 -31.64 6.32
CA THR A 2 54.60 -30.56 7.17
C THR A 2 53.11 -30.80 7.36
N LEU A 3 52.69 -31.06 8.60
CA LEU A 3 51.29 -31.08 8.99
C LEU A 3 50.77 -29.65 8.98
N GLU A 4 50.02 -29.28 7.93
CA GLU A 4 49.17 -28.10 7.95
C GLU A 4 48.09 -28.32 9.02
N ALA A 5 48.20 -27.54 10.10
CA ALA A 5 47.13 -27.40 11.07
C ALA A 5 45.97 -26.68 10.37
N LEU A 6 44.92 -27.43 10.06
CA LEU A 6 43.61 -26.88 9.71
C LEU A 6 43.06 -26.15 10.94
N GLU A 7 43.34 -24.86 11.05
CA GLU A 7 42.62 -23.96 11.95
C GLU A 7 41.17 -23.85 11.44
N LEU A 8 40.31 -24.72 11.95
CA LEU A 8 38.87 -24.50 11.87
C LEU A 8 38.56 -23.23 12.69
N PRO A 9 37.88 -22.23 12.12
CA PRO A 9 37.53 -21.04 12.88
C PRO A 9 36.61 -21.46 14.03
N GLU A 10 37.01 -21.17 15.27
CA GLU A 10 36.14 -21.25 16.44
C GLU A 10 34.93 -20.34 16.17
N GLN A 11 33.81 -20.93 15.76
CA GLN A 11 32.53 -20.23 15.75
C GLN A 11 32.16 -19.95 17.20
N ALA A 12 32.50 -18.75 17.67
CA ALA A 12 32.05 -18.25 18.95
C ALA A 12 30.51 -18.36 19.01
N LEU A 13 30.01 -19.24 19.88
CA LEU A 13 28.58 -19.47 20.09
C LEU A 13 27.96 -18.17 20.62
N SER A 14 27.10 -17.54 19.81
CA SER A 14 26.32 -16.38 20.24
C SER A 14 25.21 -16.84 21.18
N VAL A 15 25.34 -16.50 22.47
CA VAL A 15 24.30 -16.77 23.48
C VAL A 15 22.97 -16.14 23.07
N ALA A 16 23.00 -14.94 22.48
CA ALA A 16 21.81 -14.28 21.96
C ALA A 16 21.14 -15.03 20.81
N ALA A 17 21.92 -15.64 19.90
CA ALA A 17 21.37 -16.50 18.85
C ALA A 17 20.70 -17.73 19.46
N LEU A 18 21.36 -18.41 20.41
CA LEU A 18 20.81 -19.58 21.09
C LEU A 18 19.50 -19.27 21.83
N VAL A 19 19.43 -18.13 22.54
CA VAL A 19 18.20 -17.70 23.24
C VAL A 19 17.09 -17.42 22.23
N ARG A 20 17.37 -16.76 21.10
CA ARG A 20 16.36 -16.47 20.06
C ARG A 20 15.84 -17.73 19.36
N ASP A 21 16.72 -18.70 19.13
CA ASP A 21 16.38 -19.97 18.50
C ASP A 21 15.54 -20.82 19.47
N TYR A 22 15.97 -20.93 20.73
CA TYR A 22 15.22 -21.63 21.77
C TYR A 22 13.85 -20.99 22.02
N ALA A 23 13.79 -19.67 22.17
CA ALA A 23 12.53 -18.95 22.37
C ALA A 23 11.56 -19.17 21.20
N GLY A 24 12.05 -19.37 19.98
CA GLY A 24 11.24 -19.56 18.77
C GLY A 24 10.26 -20.72 18.80
N SER A 25 10.43 -21.71 19.68
CA SER A 25 9.49 -22.82 19.86
C SER A 25 8.33 -22.53 20.83
N PHE A 26 8.30 -21.35 21.45
CA PHE A 26 7.33 -21.01 22.49
C PHE A 26 6.33 -19.93 22.04
N SER A 27 5.32 -19.65 22.88
CA SER A 27 4.34 -18.59 22.61
C SER A 27 5.00 -17.21 22.55
N CYS A 28 4.33 -16.22 21.95
CA CYS A 28 4.84 -14.84 21.94
C CYS A 28 5.07 -14.31 23.37
N SER A 29 4.23 -14.68 24.35
CA SER A 29 4.40 -14.25 25.74
C SER A 29 5.68 -14.81 26.35
N ASP A 30 5.93 -16.10 26.15
CA ASP A 30 7.14 -16.76 26.66
C ASP A 30 8.39 -16.23 25.96
N GLN A 31 8.32 -15.99 24.65
CA GLN A 31 9.41 -15.38 23.89
C GLN A 31 9.86 -14.04 24.48
N LEU A 32 8.90 -13.18 24.83
CA LEU A 32 9.20 -11.90 25.47
C LEU A 32 9.86 -12.08 26.84
N GLN A 33 9.48 -13.12 27.61
CA GLN A 33 10.14 -13.43 28.88
C GLN A 33 11.60 -13.85 28.67
N TYR A 34 11.90 -14.70 27.68
CA TYR A 34 13.27 -15.09 27.35
C TYR A 34 14.11 -13.90 26.89
N PHE A 35 13.54 -12.98 26.12
CA PHE A 35 14.27 -11.80 25.64
C PHE A 35 14.64 -10.81 26.75
N ARG A 36 14.06 -10.91 27.95
CA ARG A 36 14.49 -10.12 29.12
C ARG A 36 15.89 -10.49 29.61
N ALA A 37 16.37 -11.69 29.29
CA ALA A 37 17.72 -12.14 29.65
C ALA A 37 18.80 -11.62 28.70
N LEU A 38 18.42 -10.95 27.60
CA LEU A 38 19.34 -10.38 26.61
C LEU A 38 19.72 -8.94 26.98
N ASP A 39 20.92 -8.54 26.60
CA ASP A 39 21.34 -7.14 26.67
C ASP A 39 20.47 -6.28 25.74
N LEU A 40 20.35 -4.99 26.05
CA LEU A 40 19.41 -4.09 25.35
C LEU A 40 19.53 -4.11 23.81
N PRO A 41 20.74 -4.05 23.20
CA PRO A 41 20.86 -4.10 21.74
C PRO A 41 20.37 -5.42 21.13
N GLU A 42 20.72 -6.54 21.77
CA GLU A 42 20.34 -7.89 21.33
C GLU A 42 18.85 -8.15 21.53
N ARG A 43 18.30 -7.64 22.63
CA ARG A 43 16.87 -7.64 22.91
C ARG A 43 16.09 -6.88 21.84
N VAL A 44 16.54 -5.68 21.46
CA VAL A 44 15.90 -4.91 20.39
C VAL A 44 15.94 -5.67 19.05
N GLU A 45 17.06 -6.32 18.73
CA GLU A 45 17.16 -7.15 17.53
C GLU A 45 16.23 -8.37 17.58
N ALA A 46 16.16 -9.05 18.73
CA ALA A 46 15.26 -10.19 18.94
C ALA A 46 13.79 -9.77 18.79
N LEU A 47 13.41 -8.62 19.35
CA LEU A 47 12.07 -8.06 19.22
C LEU A 47 11.74 -7.68 17.78
N GLN A 48 12.69 -7.11 17.03
CA GLN A 48 12.50 -6.87 15.59
C GLN A 48 12.32 -8.19 14.83
N GLY A 49 13.12 -9.20 15.14
CA GLY A 49 12.97 -10.54 14.57
C GLY A 49 11.58 -11.13 14.84
N LEU A 50 11.08 -10.98 16.07
CA LEU A 50 9.74 -11.41 16.46
C LEU A 50 8.64 -10.67 15.67
N LEU A 51 8.74 -9.34 15.53
CA LEU A 51 7.77 -8.54 14.77
C LEU A 51 7.71 -8.90 13.28
N LEU A 52 8.79 -9.43 12.73
CA LEU A 52 8.92 -9.81 11.32
C LEU A 52 8.76 -11.33 11.09
N ARG A 53 8.62 -12.13 12.16
CA ARG A 53 8.38 -13.58 12.16
C ARG A 53 6.89 -13.83 11.88
N GLY A 54 6.46 -13.62 10.65
CA GLY A 54 5.09 -13.94 10.25
C GLY A 54 4.77 -13.36 8.89
N GLY A 55 4.82 -14.20 7.85
CA GLY A 55 4.35 -13.82 6.51
C GLY A 55 2.82 -13.80 6.38
N VAL A 56 2.08 -13.96 7.48
CA VAL A 56 0.60 -14.00 7.51
C VAL A 56 0.09 -12.92 8.46
N GLY A 57 0.45 -11.66 8.21
CA GLY A 57 -0.05 -10.53 8.98
C GLY A 57 0.59 -10.41 10.38
N THR A 58 0.94 -9.19 10.73
CA THR A 58 1.20 -8.80 12.14
C THR A 58 0.14 -9.34 13.11
N ASN A 59 0.58 -10.02 14.18
CA ASN A 59 -0.28 -10.58 15.22
C ASN A 59 -0.92 -9.45 16.07
N ASP A 60 -2.25 -9.37 16.07
CA ASP A 60 -3.04 -8.41 16.87
C ASP A 60 -2.84 -8.57 18.38
N ASP A 61 -2.58 -9.78 18.87
CA ASP A 61 -2.30 -10.01 20.29
C ASP A 61 -0.95 -9.40 20.68
N LEU A 62 0.05 -9.52 19.80
CA LEU A 62 1.40 -9.03 20.07
C LEU A 62 1.47 -7.51 19.99
N LEU A 63 1.04 -6.93 18.86
CA LEU A 63 1.17 -5.49 18.59
C LEU A 63 -0.01 -4.66 19.09
N GLY A 64 -1.14 -5.31 19.39
CA GLY A 64 -2.39 -4.62 19.68
C GLY A 64 -3.03 -4.10 18.40
N TYR A 65 -4.32 -3.78 18.42
CA TYR A 65 -5.05 -3.46 17.20
C TYR A 65 -5.23 -1.94 17.01
N ILE A 66 -5.41 -1.52 15.75
CA ILE A 66 -5.73 -0.13 15.37
C ILE A 66 -7.22 -0.06 15.07
N ASP A 67 -8.02 0.70 15.79
CA ASP A 67 -9.45 0.77 15.52
C ASP A 67 -9.78 1.55 14.24
N ALA A 68 -11.07 1.58 13.87
CA ALA A 68 -11.53 2.29 12.69
C ALA A 68 -11.31 3.81 12.75
N SER A 69 -10.98 4.39 13.91
CA SER A 69 -10.62 5.81 14.09
C SER A 69 -9.10 6.05 14.02
N GLY A 70 -8.32 5.00 13.75
CA GLY A 70 -6.86 5.06 13.76
C GLY A 70 -6.28 5.23 15.17
N ARG A 71 -7.01 4.82 16.21
CA ARG A 71 -6.48 4.76 17.57
C ARG A 71 -5.96 3.36 17.86
N HIS A 72 -4.78 3.31 18.45
CA HIS A 72 -4.13 2.06 18.84
C HIS A 72 -4.56 1.64 20.24
N ARG A 73 -4.89 0.35 20.40
CA ARG A 73 -5.04 -0.31 21.69
C ARG A 73 -3.79 -1.15 21.98
N PRO A 74 -3.09 -0.93 23.10
CA PRO A 74 -1.85 -1.65 23.43
C PRO A 74 -1.99 -3.17 23.41
N GLY A 75 -1.04 -3.82 22.72
CA GLY A 75 -0.88 -5.28 22.71
C GLY A 75 0.05 -5.79 23.81
N LEU A 76 0.38 -7.07 23.73
CA LEU A 76 1.27 -7.72 24.69
C LEU A 76 2.65 -7.05 24.73
N LEU A 77 3.25 -6.75 23.58
CA LEU A 77 4.60 -6.19 23.50
C LEU A 77 4.71 -4.84 24.23
N GLU A 78 3.78 -3.92 23.97
CA GLU A 78 3.79 -2.60 24.60
C GLU A 78 3.59 -2.70 26.12
N ARG A 79 2.71 -3.59 26.58
CA ARG A 79 2.47 -3.83 28.02
C ARG A 79 3.71 -4.41 28.69
N THR A 80 4.33 -5.43 28.10
CA THR A 80 5.54 -6.05 28.64
C THR A 80 6.72 -5.08 28.69
N LEU A 81 6.91 -4.25 27.66
CA LEU A 81 7.93 -3.19 27.68
C LEU A 81 7.67 -2.20 28.83
N HIS A 82 6.41 -1.82 29.04
CA HIS A 82 6.02 -0.91 30.12
C HIS A 82 6.30 -1.50 31.51
N GLU A 83 5.96 -2.77 31.72
CA GLU A 83 6.25 -3.51 32.97
C GLU A 83 7.76 -3.60 33.24
N ASP A 84 8.59 -3.65 32.20
CA ASP A 84 10.04 -3.79 32.31
C ASP A 84 10.78 -2.46 32.53
N GLY A 85 10.05 -1.34 32.62
CA GLY A 85 10.66 -0.01 32.69
C GLY A 85 11.34 0.44 31.38
N LEU A 86 11.12 -0.31 30.28
CA LEU A 86 11.57 -0.04 28.91
C LEU A 86 10.39 0.38 28.00
N GLY A 87 9.32 0.88 28.61
CA GLY A 87 8.05 1.11 27.93
C GLY A 87 7.55 2.53 28.09
N ASP A 88 8.48 3.48 28.15
CA ASP A 88 8.13 4.80 27.71
C ASP A 88 7.63 4.70 26.28
N ARG A 89 6.53 5.39 26.00
CA ARG A 89 5.85 5.37 24.70
C ARG A 89 6.80 5.64 23.52
N ALA A 90 7.95 6.28 23.75
CA ALA A 90 8.98 6.54 22.76
C ALA A 90 9.75 5.30 22.30
N GLU A 91 10.03 4.34 23.19
CA GLU A 91 10.84 3.15 22.86
C GLU A 91 10.06 2.20 21.95
N PHE A 92 8.80 1.92 22.32
CA PHE A 92 7.89 1.14 21.48
C PHE A 92 7.71 1.78 20.08
N VAL A 93 7.49 3.10 20.04
CA VAL A 93 7.38 3.86 18.78
C VAL A 93 8.65 3.71 17.94
N THR A 94 9.84 3.82 18.54
CA THR A 94 11.12 3.68 17.85
C THR A 94 11.34 2.27 17.31
N LEU A 95 11.01 1.25 18.10
CA LEU A 95 11.05 -0.15 17.70
C LEU A 95 10.15 -0.41 16.49
N CYS A 96 8.89 0.06 16.55
CA CYS A 96 7.94 -0.07 15.45
C CYS A 96 8.42 0.64 14.18
N ALA A 97 8.95 1.86 14.29
CA ALA A 97 9.49 2.58 13.14
C ALA A 97 10.67 1.84 12.48
N ARG A 98 11.58 1.26 13.28
CA ARG A 98 12.72 0.50 12.76
C ARG A 98 12.30 -0.84 12.14
N ALA A 99 11.39 -1.58 12.80
CA ALA A 99 10.82 -2.80 12.25
C ALA A 99 10.03 -2.53 10.96
N GLY A 100 9.30 -1.41 10.89
CA GLY A 100 8.55 -0.99 9.70
C GLY A 100 9.44 -0.75 8.48
N ARG A 101 10.62 -0.13 8.68
CA ARG A 101 11.64 0.00 7.61
C ARG A 101 12.12 -1.35 7.11
N ALA A 102 12.49 -2.25 8.02
CA ALA A 102 12.94 -3.59 7.66
C ALA A 102 11.83 -4.41 6.96
N ALA A 103 10.58 -4.30 7.39
CA ALA A 103 9.43 -4.92 6.73
C ALA A 103 9.26 -4.39 5.29
N CYS A 104 9.35 -3.06 5.11
CA CYS A 104 9.23 -2.42 3.81
C CYS A 104 10.35 -2.87 2.85
N GLU A 105 11.59 -2.94 3.33
CA GLU A 105 12.74 -3.43 2.56
C GLU A 105 12.58 -4.90 2.12
N ARG A 106 11.92 -5.72 2.95
CA ARG A 106 11.59 -7.13 2.67
C ARG A 106 10.34 -7.32 1.82
N GLY A 107 9.65 -6.25 1.43
CA GLY A 107 8.38 -6.32 0.69
C GLY A 107 7.18 -6.78 1.52
N GLN A 108 7.29 -6.82 2.84
CA GLN A 108 6.23 -7.15 3.80
C GLN A 108 5.37 -5.90 4.04
N TYR A 109 4.63 -5.47 3.02
CA TYR A 109 4.00 -4.14 3.04
C TYR A 109 2.86 -4.01 4.05
N ARG A 110 2.12 -5.08 4.32
CA ARG A 110 1.03 -5.07 5.32
C ARG A 110 1.60 -4.80 6.71
N GLU A 111 2.67 -5.51 7.06
CA GLU A 111 3.43 -5.33 8.29
C GLU A 111 4.01 -3.90 8.34
N ALA A 112 4.63 -3.44 7.26
CA ALA A 112 5.23 -2.11 7.18
C ALA A 112 4.21 -0.99 7.44
N ILE A 113 3.03 -1.03 6.80
CA ILE A 113 1.97 -0.03 6.99
C ILE A 113 1.58 0.07 8.47
N ARG A 114 1.35 -1.08 9.11
CA ARG A 114 0.96 -1.11 10.52
C ARG A 114 2.08 -0.63 11.44
N LEU A 115 3.29 -1.13 11.24
CA LEU A 115 4.45 -0.78 12.06
C LEU A 115 4.80 0.70 11.94
N PHE A 116 4.72 1.29 10.75
CA PHE A 116 4.89 2.74 10.58
C PHE A 116 3.79 3.54 11.26
N HIS A 117 2.53 3.09 11.20
CA HIS A 117 1.45 3.77 11.93
C HIS A 117 1.69 3.79 13.44
N LEU A 118 2.05 2.64 14.02
CA LEU A 118 2.38 2.50 15.44
C LEU A 118 3.65 3.29 15.81
N GLY A 119 4.64 3.32 14.90
CA GLY A 119 5.85 4.11 14.99
C GLY A 119 5.66 5.61 14.73
N LYS A 120 4.41 6.09 14.59
CA LYS A 120 4.08 7.50 14.30
C LYS A 120 4.77 8.08 13.05
N CYS A 121 5.22 7.20 12.16
CA CYS A 121 5.86 7.47 10.88
C CYS A 121 4.78 7.59 9.78
N HIS A 122 3.88 8.56 9.91
CA HIS A 122 2.69 8.64 9.05
C HIS A 122 3.01 9.00 7.59
N GLY A 123 4.10 9.74 7.35
CA GLY A 123 4.59 10.01 6.00
C GLY A 123 5.05 8.73 5.30
N GLU A 124 5.75 7.86 6.03
CA GLU A 124 6.20 6.56 5.56
C GLU A 124 5.03 5.61 5.29
N VAL A 125 3.95 5.69 6.09
CA VAL A 125 2.70 4.97 5.77
C VAL A 125 2.18 5.37 4.39
N LEU A 126 2.11 6.66 4.07
CA LEU A 126 1.68 7.12 2.75
C LEU A 126 2.60 6.62 1.63
N GLN A 127 3.93 6.64 1.85
CA GLN A 127 4.88 6.12 0.86
C GLN A 127 4.66 4.63 0.58
N VAL A 128 4.44 3.84 1.63
CA VAL A 128 4.14 2.41 1.48
C VAL A 128 2.79 2.22 0.80
N LEU A 129 1.76 2.97 1.16
CA LEU A 129 0.45 2.91 0.50
C LEU A 129 0.56 3.21 -1.01
N CYS A 130 1.27 4.26 -1.40
CA CYS A 130 1.54 4.58 -2.81
C CYS A 130 2.28 3.43 -3.51
N ARG A 131 3.29 2.83 -2.86
CA ARG A 131 4.01 1.67 -3.40
C ARG A 131 3.10 0.46 -3.56
N CYS A 132 2.25 0.19 -2.57
CA CYS A 132 1.25 -0.87 -2.63
C CYS A 132 0.34 -0.68 -3.83
N LEU A 133 -0.18 0.53 -4.06
CA LEU A 133 -1.10 0.81 -5.18
C LEU A 133 -0.48 0.59 -6.56
N ARG A 134 0.85 0.64 -6.67
CA ARG A 134 1.60 0.42 -7.92
C ARG A 134 2.06 -1.01 -8.12
N LEU A 135 1.74 -1.93 -7.22
CA LEU A 135 2.17 -3.31 -7.35
C LEU A 135 1.55 -3.96 -8.60
N PRO A 136 2.32 -4.75 -9.38
CA PRO A 136 1.81 -5.44 -10.57
C PRO A 136 0.65 -6.40 -10.28
N VAL A 137 0.53 -6.89 -9.04
CA VAL A 137 -0.53 -7.81 -8.59
C VAL A 137 -1.95 -7.29 -8.90
N TRP A 138 -2.15 -5.98 -9.02
CA TRP A 138 -3.46 -5.38 -9.36
C TRP A 138 -3.77 -5.35 -10.86
N ARG A 139 -2.82 -5.71 -11.72
CA ARG A 139 -3.00 -5.74 -13.18
C ARG A 139 -3.36 -7.14 -13.66
N GLU A 140 -3.09 -8.16 -12.86
CA GLU A 140 -3.30 -9.57 -13.21
C GLU A 140 -4.46 -10.15 -12.39
N PRO A 141 -5.60 -10.52 -13.02
CA PRO A 141 -6.77 -11.02 -12.30
C PRO A 141 -6.48 -12.24 -11.41
N ALA A 142 -5.62 -13.17 -11.87
CA ALA A 142 -5.24 -14.35 -11.11
C ALA A 142 -4.43 -14.00 -9.85
N ALA A 143 -3.53 -13.02 -9.95
CA ALA A 143 -2.71 -12.58 -8.82
C ALA A 143 -3.55 -11.73 -7.84
N ALA A 144 -4.44 -10.90 -8.35
CA ALA A 144 -5.38 -10.09 -7.57
C ALA A 144 -6.38 -10.94 -6.76
N ALA A 145 -6.70 -12.14 -7.23
CA ALA A 145 -7.61 -13.07 -6.55
C ALA A 145 -6.95 -13.87 -5.41
N THR A 146 -5.64 -13.72 -5.18
CA THR A 146 -4.95 -14.40 -4.06
C THR A 146 -5.41 -13.86 -2.71
N ASN A 147 -5.41 -14.71 -1.68
CA ASN A 147 -5.77 -14.30 -0.32
C ASN A 147 -4.87 -13.16 0.19
N GLU A 148 -3.58 -13.19 -0.16
CA GLU A 148 -2.63 -12.13 0.22
C GLU A 148 -2.97 -10.78 -0.43
N ALA A 149 -3.29 -10.78 -1.73
CA ALA A 149 -3.72 -9.57 -2.42
C ALA A 149 -5.03 -9.01 -1.85
N ALA A 150 -5.97 -9.89 -1.49
CA ALA A 150 -7.23 -9.50 -0.86
C ALA A 150 -7.01 -8.85 0.51
N MET A 151 -6.18 -9.46 1.36
CA MET A 151 -5.84 -8.90 2.68
C MET A 151 -5.09 -7.57 2.54
N LEU A 152 -4.12 -7.46 1.62
CA LEU A 152 -3.44 -6.20 1.35
C LEU A 152 -4.42 -5.12 0.83
N SER A 153 -5.38 -5.49 -0.01
CA SER A 153 -6.43 -4.56 -0.47
C SER A 153 -7.26 -4.03 0.69
N GLN A 154 -7.64 -4.89 1.64
CA GLN A 154 -8.38 -4.49 2.84
C GLN A 154 -7.56 -3.55 3.72
N ASP A 155 -6.28 -3.84 3.93
CA ASP A 155 -5.38 -2.97 4.71
C ASP A 155 -5.19 -1.60 4.04
N VAL A 156 -4.97 -1.57 2.72
CA VAL A 156 -4.90 -0.31 1.96
C VAL A 156 -6.17 0.51 2.14
N GLN A 157 -7.34 -0.09 1.91
CA GLN A 157 -8.63 0.59 2.06
C GLN A 157 -8.84 1.11 3.49
N ARG A 158 -8.55 0.28 4.49
CA ARG A 158 -8.67 0.63 5.91
C ARG A 158 -7.81 1.84 6.27
N PHE A 159 -6.53 1.83 5.90
CA PHE A 159 -5.62 2.92 6.24
C PHE A 159 -5.93 4.19 5.45
N PHE A 160 -6.29 4.11 4.17
CA PHE A 160 -6.82 5.27 3.44
C PHE A 160 -8.01 5.90 4.17
N GLY A 161 -9.00 5.09 4.57
CA GLY A 161 -10.17 5.58 5.31
C GLY A 161 -9.83 6.16 6.69
N ILE A 162 -8.79 5.68 7.37
CA ILE A 162 -8.30 6.28 8.62
C ILE A 162 -7.72 7.66 8.36
N TYR A 163 -6.81 7.79 7.40
CA TYR A 163 -6.11 9.05 7.14
C TYR A 163 -7.02 10.10 6.51
N GLU A 164 -7.91 9.73 5.60
CA GLU A 164 -8.85 10.64 4.95
C GLU A 164 -9.74 11.37 5.96
N ARG A 165 -10.24 10.65 6.98
CA ARG A 165 -11.10 11.23 8.03
C ARG A 165 -10.34 12.05 9.07
N ASN A 166 -9.01 12.00 9.07
CA ASN A 166 -8.17 12.54 10.15
C ASN A 166 -6.91 13.24 9.63
N LEU A 167 -6.97 13.92 8.49
CA LEU A 167 -5.79 14.52 7.85
C LEU A 167 -5.01 15.45 8.79
N ASP A 168 -5.73 16.31 9.52
CA ASP A 168 -5.15 17.28 10.45
C ASP A 168 -4.43 16.61 11.63
N ARG A 169 -4.92 15.44 12.05
CA ARG A 169 -4.38 14.70 13.20
C ARG A 169 -3.00 14.12 12.92
N TYR A 170 -2.74 13.73 11.68
CA TYR A 170 -1.56 12.98 11.29
C TYR A 170 -0.48 13.83 10.61
N ALA A 171 -0.71 15.14 10.49
CA ALA A 171 0.22 16.12 9.91
C ALA A 171 0.80 15.67 8.55
N LEU A 172 -0.04 15.07 7.71
CA LEU A 172 0.37 14.58 6.40
C LEU A 172 0.60 15.75 5.43
N SER A 173 1.62 15.63 4.57
CA SER A 173 1.81 16.57 3.47
C SER A 173 0.59 16.56 2.55
N SER A 174 -0.03 17.72 2.33
CA SER A 174 -1.18 17.86 1.43
C SER A 174 -0.86 17.36 0.01
N HIS A 175 0.37 17.60 -0.46
CA HIS A 175 0.83 17.11 -1.74
C HIS A 175 0.94 15.58 -1.77
N ALA A 176 1.62 14.99 -0.79
CA ALA A 176 1.79 13.53 -0.71
C ALA A 176 0.44 12.81 -0.58
N TRP A 177 -0.48 13.38 0.20
CA TRP A 177 -1.85 12.88 0.31
C TRP A 177 -2.60 12.96 -1.02
N ALA A 178 -2.51 14.08 -1.74
CA ALA A 178 -3.16 14.24 -3.03
C ALA A 178 -2.67 13.19 -4.06
N VAL A 179 -1.36 12.91 -4.10
CA VAL A 179 -0.79 11.84 -4.94
C VAL A 179 -1.36 10.48 -4.54
N ALA A 180 -1.33 10.15 -3.25
CA ALA A 180 -1.85 8.89 -2.73
C ALA A 180 -3.34 8.70 -3.08
N ARG A 181 -4.15 9.76 -2.90
CA ARG A 181 -5.58 9.77 -3.22
C ARG A 181 -5.83 9.53 -4.71
N LYS A 182 -5.07 10.16 -5.61
CA LYS A 182 -5.20 9.93 -7.05
C LYS A 182 -4.86 8.49 -7.45
N LEU A 183 -3.78 7.93 -6.91
CA LEU A 183 -3.41 6.53 -7.18
C LEU A 183 -4.49 5.57 -6.65
N TYR A 184 -5.05 5.86 -5.48
CA TYR A 184 -6.13 5.06 -4.90
C TYR A 184 -7.38 5.16 -5.76
N ALA A 185 -7.75 6.36 -6.21
CA ALA A 185 -8.87 6.57 -7.11
C ALA A 185 -8.70 5.84 -8.45
N ALA A 186 -7.51 5.89 -9.05
CA ALA A 186 -7.20 5.13 -10.27
C ALA A 186 -7.39 3.62 -10.05
N ARG A 187 -6.90 3.07 -8.94
CA ARG A 187 -7.14 1.67 -8.58
C ARG A 187 -8.63 1.35 -8.42
N MET A 188 -9.38 2.18 -7.69
CA MET A 188 -10.81 1.95 -7.48
C MET A 188 -11.58 2.01 -8.80
N PHE A 189 -11.20 2.93 -9.69
CA PHE A 189 -11.70 3.01 -11.05
C PHE A 189 -11.47 1.70 -11.81
N HIS A 190 -10.22 1.21 -11.87
CA HIS A 190 -9.89 -0.07 -12.52
C HIS A 190 -10.69 -1.24 -11.94
N MET A 191 -10.79 -1.33 -10.61
CA MET A 191 -11.59 -2.36 -9.94
C MET A 191 -13.06 -2.32 -10.37
N HIS A 192 -13.67 -1.14 -10.49
CA HIS A 192 -15.04 -1.02 -10.97
C HIS A 192 -15.20 -1.34 -12.46
N CYS A 193 -14.16 -1.06 -13.26
CA CYS A 193 -14.11 -1.46 -14.66
C CYS A 193 -14.10 -2.99 -14.79
N ASP A 194 -13.21 -3.66 -14.05
CA ASP A 194 -13.08 -5.12 -14.03
C ASP A 194 -14.37 -5.80 -13.52
N GLN A 195 -15.11 -5.15 -12.61
CA GLN A 195 -16.39 -5.63 -12.10
C GLN A 195 -17.60 -5.32 -13.00
N GLY A 196 -17.40 -4.64 -14.14
CA GLY A 196 -18.50 -4.25 -15.03
C GLY A 196 -19.48 -3.28 -14.40
N ARG A 197 -19.01 -2.35 -13.55
CA ARG A 197 -19.84 -1.33 -12.88
C ARG A 197 -19.62 0.06 -13.49
N PRO A 198 -20.21 0.36 -14.66
CA PRO A 198 -19.89 1.57 -15.42
C PRO A 198 -20.20 2.87 -14.68
N GLU A 199 -21.35 2.95 -14.00
CA GLU A 199 -21.76 4.16 -13.28
C GLU A 199 -20.79 4.52 -12.14
N ALA A 200 -20.42 3.52 -11.33
CA ALA A 200 -19.47 3.71 -10.23
C ALA A 200 -18.06 4.05 -10.74
N ALA A 201 -17.63 3.44 -11.85
CA ALA A 201 -16.36 3.77 -12.48
C ALA A 201 -16.36 5.22 -13.00
N LEU A 202 -17.41 5.65 -13.70
CA LEU A 202 -17.53 7.02 -14.21
C LEU A 202 -17.62 8.05 -13.08
N ASP A 203 -18.35 7.76 -11.99
CA ASP A 203 -18.43 8.65 -10.81
C ASP A 203 -17.04 8.91 -10.22
N ILE A 204 -16.24 7.86 -9.98
CA ILE A 204 -14.87 8.01 -9.48
C ILE A 204 -14.00 8.76 -10.49
N PHE A 205 -14.10 8.42 -11.77
CA PHE A 205 -13.30 9.04 -12.82
C PHE A 205 -13.50 10.56 -12.86
N ASP A 206 -14.76 11.02 -12.79
CA ASP A 206 -15.11 12.43 -12.86
C ASP A 206 -14.79 13.15 -11.54
N ARG A 207 -15.23 12.59 -10.40
CA ARG A 207 -15.03 13.20 -9.08
C ARG A 207 -13.56 13.40 -8.77
N GLU A 208 -12.74 12.41 -9.11
CA GLU A 208 -11.31 12.42 -8.84
C GLU A 208 -10.50 12.91 -10.04
N GLN A 209 -11.12 13.38 -11.12
CA GLN A 209 -10.48 13.95 -12.31
C GLN A 209 -9.24 13.15 -12.75
N LEU A 210 -9.43 11.86 -13.06
CA LEU A 210 -8.31 10.94 -13.33
C LEU A 210 -7.51 11.29 -14.57
N LEU A 211 -8.15 11.95 -15.55
CA LEU A 211 -7.50 12.56 -16.71
C LEU A 211 -7.84 14.05 -16.79
N PRO A 212 -6.91 14.90 -17.25
CA PRO A 212 -7.16 16.32 -17.48
C PRO A 212 -7.97 16.54 -18.76
N LEU A 213 -9.25 16.12 -18.76
CA LEU A 213 -10.16 16.21 -19.90
C LEU A 213 -10.77 17.61 -20.12
N GLY A 214 -10.17 18.67 -19.55
CA GLY A 214 -10.66 20.05 -19.58
C GLY A 214 -9.53 21.09 -19.64
N ALA A 215 -9.91 22.35 -19.90
CA ALA A 215 -8.99 23.47 -20.15
C ALA A 215 -8.38 24.11 -18.89
N GLU A 216 -8.81 23.72 -17.69
CA GLU A 216 -8.25 24.25 -16.46
C GLU A 216 -7.14 23.35 -15.94
N ASP A 217 -5.94 23.93 -15.93
CA ASP A 217 -4.66 23.36 -15.50
C ASP A 217 -4.61 23.26 -13.96
N VAL A 218 -5.55 22.52 -13.36
CA VAL A 218 -5.77 22.52 -11.89
C VAL A 218 -4.95 21.43 -11.16
N GLY A 219 -4.19 20.62 -11.90
CA GLY A 219 -3.22 19.70 -11.30
C GLY A 219 -1.83 20.31 -11.36
N THR A 220 -1.16 20.48 -10.22
CA THR A 220 0.29 20.72 -10.21
C THR A 220 0.97 19.66 -11.10
N SER A 221 1.81 20.09 -12.05
CA SER A 221 2.46 19.23 -13.04
C SER A 221 3.06 17.95 -12.43
N GLU A 222 3.54 18.02 -11.19
CA GLU A 222 4.07 16.90 -10.41
C GLU A 222 3.03 15.81 -10.10
N LEU A 223 1.80 16.18 -9.75
CA LEU A 223 0.73 15.23 -9.44
C LEU A 223 0.29 14.46 -10.69
N GLN A 224 0.31 15.13 -11.84
CA GLN A 224 0.06 14.51 -13.14
C GLN A 224 1.22 13.57 -13.53
N ASN A 225 2.47 13.95 -13.24
CA ASN A 225 3.65 13.13 -13.50
C ASN A 225 3.59 11.77 -12.78
N GLU A 226 3.11 11.74 -11.54
CA GLU A 226 2.95 10.51 -10.75
C GLU A 226 1.93 9.51 -11.33
N LEU A 227 0.95 10.00 -12.11
CA LEU A 227 -0.09 9.20 -12.77
C LEU A 227 0.24 8.86 -14.22
N LEU A 228 1.29 9.44 -14.83
CA LEU A 228 1.62 9.21 -16.24
C LEU A 228 1.75 7.72 -16.59
N SER A 229 2.34 6.93 -15.68
CA SER A 229 2.50 5.48 -15.86
C SER A 229 1.18 4.71 -15.86
N GLU A 230 0.11 5.27 -15.30
CA GLU A 230 -1.22 4.66 -15.24
C GLU A 230 -2.13 5.14 -16.38
N TRP A 231 -1.80 6.25 -17.05
CA TRP A 231 -2.63 6.81 -18.13
C TRP A 231 -3.02 5.83 -19.23
N PRO A 232 -2.12 4.95 -19.75
CA PRO A 232 -2.52 3.99 -20.77
C PRO A 232 -3.65 3.06 -20.30
N ARG A 233 -3.57 2.56 -19.06
CA ARG A 233 -4.61 1.70 -18.48
C ARG A 233 -5.88 2.50 -18.20
N ILE A 234 -5.75 3.69 -17.62
CA ILE A 234 -6.89 4.56 -17.31
C ILE A 234 -7.68 4.88 -18.60
N VAL A 235 -7.00 5.23 -19.68
CA VAL A 235 -7.66 5.50 -20.96
C VAL A 235 -8.30 4.24 -21.54
N GLY A 236 -7.59 3.11 -21.55
CA GLY A 236 -8.13 1.85 -22.07
C GLY A 236 -9.43 1.47 -21.36
N ASP A 237 -9.40 1.44 -20.03
CA ASP A 237 -10.57 1.11 -19.22
C ASP A 237 -11.70 2.14 -19.37
N TYR A 238 -11.36 3.43 -19.50
CA TYR A 238 -12.35 4.48 -19.74
C TYR A 238 -13.07 4.31 -21.08
N VAL A 239 -12.35 3.98 -22.16
CA VAL A 239 -12.95 3.68 -23.47
C VAL A 239 -13.90 2.47 -23.37
N GLN A 240 -13.47 1.40 -22.71
CA GLN A 240 -14.30 0.21 -22.54
C GLN A 240 -15.56 0.51 -21.72
N ILE A 241 -15.43 1.29 -20.65
CA ILE A 241 -16.58 1.68 -19.82
C ILE A 241 -17.54 2.61 -20.55
N LEU A 242 -17.05 3.58 -21.34
CA LEU A 242 -17.91 4.40 -22.17
C LEU A 242 -18.71 3.56 -23.17
N ARG A 243 -18.06 2.57 -23.81
CA ARG A 243 -18.72 1.63 -24.73
C ARG A 243 -19.77 0.79 -24.00
N HIS A 244 -19.42 0.25 -22.84
CA HIS A 244 -20.33 -0.55 -22.04
C HIS A 244 -21.54 0.27 -21.59
N ALA A 245 -21.32 1.46 -21.05
CA ALA A 245 -22.37 2.39 -20.63
C ALA A 245 -23.30 2.79 -21.79
N ALA A 246 -22.75 3.06 -22.97
CA ALA A 246 -23.52 3.33 -24.18
C ALA A 246 -24.40 2.14 -24.58
N SER A 247 -23.85 0.91 -24.53
CA SER A 247 -24.59 -0.31 -24.87
C SER A 247 -25.75 -0.61 -23.91
N GLN A 248 -25.63 -0.18 -22.65
CA GLN A 248 -26.66 -0.34 -21.62
C GLN A 248 -27.64 0.85 -21.56
N GLY A 249 -27.39 1.92 -22.32
CA GLY A 249 -28.20 3.14 -22.27
C GLY A 249 -28.09 3.92 -20.95
N THR A 250 -27.06 3.67 -20.13
CA THR A 250 -26.89 4.33 -18.83
C THR A 250 -26.34 5.75 -18.94
N VAL A 251 -25.74 6.10 -20.08
CA VAL A 251 -25.24 7.46 -20.36
C VAL A 251 -26.02 8.08 -21.50
N HIS A 252 -26.51 9.31 -21.26
CA HIS A 252 -27.21 10.08 -22.28
C HIS A 252 -26.30 10.39 -23.48
N MET A 253 -26.81 10.26 -24.71
CA MET A 253 -26.04 10.40 -25.95
C MET A 253 -25.25 11.72 -26.05
N ALA A 254 -25.84 12.83 -25.62
CA ALA A 254 -25.14 14.12 -25.61
C ALA A 254 -23.92 14.13 -24.68
N ALA A 255 -24.04 13.50 -23.50
CA ALA A 255 -22.94 13.39 -22.54
C ALA A 255 -21.87 12.43 -23.07
N LEU A 256 -22.26 11.32 -23.70
CA LEU A 256 -21.33 10.40 -24.36
C LEU A 256 -20.49 11.11 -25.42
N ARG A 257 -21.13 11.86 -26.34
CA ARG A 257 -20.42 12.64 -27.37
C ARG A 257 -19.46 13.67 -26.77
N GLY A 258 -19.87 14.35 -25.70
CA GLY A 258 -19.01 15.30 -24.99
C GLY A 258 -17.74 14.64 -24.46
N ARG A 259 -17.88 13.51 -23.76
CA ARG A 259 -16.77 12.72 -23.21
C ARG A 259 -15.83 12.19 -24.30
N VAL A 260 -16.38 11.66 -25.39
CA VAL A 260 -15.59 11.15 -26.53
C VAL A 260 -14.76 12.27 -27.15
N ARG A 261 -15.34 13.46 -27.37
CA ARG A 261 -14.60 14.61 -27.91
C ARG A 261 -13.48 15.06 -26.97
N GLN A 262 -13.77 15.16 -25.67
CA GLN A 262 -12.75 15.52 -24.66
C GLN A 262 -11.61 14.51 -24.65
N LEU A 263 -11.92 13.21 -24.71
CA LEU A 263 -10.93 12.15 -24.76
C LEU A 263 -10.08 12.19 -26.03
N GLN A 264 -10.70 12.43 -27.19
CA GLN A 264 -9.99 12.60 -28.46
C GLN A 264 -9.03 13.80 -28.41
N SER A 265 -9.47 14.94 -27.87
CA SER A 265 -8.61 16.12 -27.68
C SER A 265 -7.45 15.83 -26.74
N PHE A 266 -7.69 15.13 -25.63
CA PHE A 266 -6.65 14.70 -24.70
C PHE A 266 -5.62 13.79 -25.38
N LEU A 267 -6.07 12.79 -26.13
CA LEU A 267 -5.20 11.86 -26.85
C LEU A 267 -4.39 12.57 -27.94
N ALA A 268 -4.98 13.53 -28.65
CA ALA A 268 -4.24 14.34 -29.63
C ALA A 268 -3.11 15.14 -28.98
N ALA A 269 -3.34 15.71 -27.80
CA ALA A 269 -2.32 16.45 -27.04
C ALA A 269 -1.24 15.54 -26.41
N HIS A 270 -1.60 14.29 -26.07
CA HIS A 270 -0.73 13.37 -25.32
C HIS A 270 -0.35 12.09 -26.07
N ALA A 271 -0.42 12.10 -27.41
CA ALA A 271 -0.18 10.91 -28.24
C ALA A 271 1.21 10.27 -28.01
N HIS A 272 2.20 11.07 -27.61
CA HIS A 272 3.56 10.59 -27.29
C HIS A 272 3.67 9.88 -25.93
N ARG A 273 2.63 9.98 -25.07
CA ARG A 273 2.62 9.40 -23.71
C ARG A 273 1.59 8.28 -23.54
N VAL A 274 0.58 8.23 -24.40
CA VAL A 274 -0.51 7.25 -24.32
C VAL A 274 -0.55 6.44 -25.60
N THR A 275 -0.19 5.17 -25.50
CA THR A 275 -0.36 4.18 -26.57
C THR A 275 -1.60 3.34 -26.28
N LEU A 276 -2.54 3.33 -27.21
CA LEU A 276 -3.73 2.49 -27.13
C LEU A 276 -3.52 1.19 -27.90
N ASP A 277 -4.07 0.11 -27.38
CA ASP A 277 -4.15 -1.15 -28.09
C ASP A 277 -5.21 -1.08 -29.21
N GLN A 278 -5.09 -1.97 -30.19
CA GLN A 278 -6.03 -2.04 -31.32
C GLN A 278 -7.50 -2.18 -30.87
N PRO A 279 -7.83 -3.01 -29.85
CA PRO A 279 -9.18 -3.07 -29.29
C PRO A 279 -9.71 -1.71 -28.80
N SER A 280 -8.92 -0.94 -28.05
CA SER A 280 -9.34 0.37 -27.55
C SER A 280 -9.47 1.40 -28.67
N ILE A 281 -8.60 1.36 -29.69
CA ILE A 281 -8.72 2.21 -30.88
C ILE A 281 -10.04 1.93 -31.62
N ALA A 282 -10.34 0.66 -31.87
CA ALA A 282 -11.57 0.26 -32.55
C ALA A 282 -12.83 0.64 -31.74
N ALA A 283 -12.78 0.46 -30.41
CA ALA A 283 -13.86 0.87 -29.51
C ALA A 283 -14.07 2.39 -29.54
N LEU A 284 -13.00 3.19 -29.46
CA LEU A 284 -13.07 4.64 -29.54
C LEU A 284 -13.62 5.12 -30.90
N ALA A 285 -13.20 4.48 -32.00
CA ALA A 285 -13.73 4.77 -33.33
C ALA A 285 -15.23 4.47 -33.41
N SER A 286 -15.69 3.34 -32.87
CA SER A 286 -17.13 3.02 -32.81
C SER A 286 -17.92 4.03 -31.97
N LEU A 287 -17.33 4.50 -30.86
CA LEU A 287 -17.94 5.49 -29.99
C LEU A 287 -18.10 6.86 -30.66
N ALA A 288 -17.20 7.21 -31.60
CA ALA A 288 -17.26 8.46 -32.34
C ALA A 288 -18.36 8.50 -33.42
N LEU A 289 -18.94 7.34 -33.77
CA LEU A 289 -20.03 7.23 -34.74
C LEU A 289 -21.42 7.47 -34.13
N PHE A 290 -21.53 7.53 -32.80
CA PHE A 290 -22.75 7.79 -32.03
C PHE A 290 -23.07 9.28 -31.89
#